data_AF-A0A0M0JIX0-F1
#
_entry.id   AF-A0A0M0JIX0-F1
#
_cell.length_a   1.000
_cell.length_b   1.000
_cell.length_c   1.000
_cell.angle_alpha   90.00
_cell.angle_beta   90.00
_cell.angle_gamma   90.00
#
_symmetry.space_group_name_H-M   'P 1'
#
loop_
_entity.id
_entity.type
_entity.pdbx_description
1 polymer ?
#
loop_
_entity_poly.entity_id
_entity_poly.type
_entity_poly.pdbx_seq_one_letter_code
_entity_poly.pdbx_strand_id
1 'polypeptide(L)'
;MVWLYHERQVAALCGQHCLNNLCQGPYFSEIDLSEIAQELDQNERILMLAEGMTAEARAFLKQDSGNVSLDGNFSIQVLSAALQRQFGVDLEDHRRPENMNYMVRPETQEGFVLNRDSHWYCLRRIDAQWWECNSTQPAPVKLSDRSLASHLAELVANKWTIFLCKGKLPKPTPKGAMGDPKNWVDPANPPEGERPFGNAATKLEPPKFHAFTGHGQTLGGGGAARPAAVEGLTEEEQLAMALALSSELAAKQRTPSEPLTLVESEPTTALQVRMTDGSRKVVKANHTHTVLQLKKHIATLAPGVAFSLKGGFPPKPLADDLDALTLADAKLLGESLVFCPS
;
A
#
# COMPACT_ATOMS: atom_id res chain seq x y z
N MET A 1 -1.27 -34.25 -16.43
CA MET A 1 -1.64 -32.82 -16.53
C MET A 1 -1.36 -32.20 -15.19
N VAL A 2 -0.42 -31.26 -15.12
CA VAL A 2 -0.02 -30.60 -13.86
C VAL A 2 -0.71 -29.26 -13.83
N TRP A 3 -1.49 -29.01 -12.78
CA TRP A 3 -2.13 -27.71 -12.56
C TRP A 3 -1.30 -26.94 -11.56
N LEU A 4 -0.88 -25.74 -11.94
CA LEU A 4 -0.06 -24.87 -11.11
C LEU A 4 -0.84 -23.63 -10.72
N TYR A 5 -0.60 -23.16 -9.51
CA TYR A 5 -1.06 -21.84 -9.10
C TYR A 5 -0.14 -20.79 -9.72
N HIS A 6 -0.73 -19.85 -10.47
CA HIS A 6 -0.04 -18.76 -11.13
C HIS A 6 -0.93 -17.50 -11.17
N GLU A 7 -0.63 -16.57 -10.28
CA GLU A 7 -1.13 -15.21 -10.33
C GLU A 7 -0.37 -14.41 -11.38
N ARG A 8 -1.14 -13.93 -12.36
CA ARG A 8 -0.67 -12.92 -13.31
C ARG A 8 -0.71 -11.57 -12.64
N GLN A 9 0.30 -10.75 -12.91
CA GLN A 9 0.33 -9.42 -12.30
C GLN A 9 -0.68 -8.49 -12.93
N VAL A 10 -1.30 -7.69 -12.06
CA VAL A 10 -2.10 -6.53 -12.43
C VAL A 10 -1.39 -5.31 -11.86
N ALA A 11 -1.07 -4.33 -12.71
CA ALA A 11 -0.21 -3.19 -12.35
C ALA A 11 1.21 -3.61 -11.89
N ALA A 12 1.92 -2.73 -11.16
CA ALA A 12 3.29 -2.95 -10.70
C ALA A 12 3.37 -3.63 -9.31
N LEU A 13 2.51 -4.64 -9.08
CA LEU A 13 2.47 -5.44 -7.85
C LEU A 13 3.26 -6.76 -7.98
N CYS A 14 4.41 -6.73 -8.65
CA CYS A 14 5.16 -7.95 -8.96
C CYS A 14 5.64 -8.71 -7.71
N GLY A 15 5.90 -8.01 -6.60
CA GLY A 15 6.30 -8.63 -5.33
C GLY A 15 5.24 -9.56 -4.73
N GLN A 16 3.97 -9.14 -4.71
CA GLN A 16 2.86 -9.95 -4.20
C GLN A 16 2.73 -11.25 -5.01
N HIS A 17 2.63 -11.12 -6.33
CA HIS A 17 2.42 -12.27 -7.21
C HIS A 17 3.64 -13.20 -7.21
N CYS A 18 4.86 -12.65 -7.07
CA CYS A 18 6.06 -13.45 -6.86
C CYS A 18 5.93 -14.34 -5.62
N LEU A 19 5.49 -13.82 -4.47
CA LEU A 19 5.32 -14.62 -3.26
C LEU A 19 4.19 -15.66 -3.38
N ASN A 20 3.04 -15.27 -3.93
CA ASN A 20 1.92 -16.19 -4.10
C ASN A 20 2.24 -17.33 -5.09
N ASN A 21 2.97 -17.02 -6.16
CA ASN A 21 3.46 -18.02 -7.10
C ASN A 21 4.51 -18.94 -6.47
N LEU A 22 5.43 -18.39 -5.66
CA LEU A 22 6.41 -19.18 -4.92
C LEU A 22 5.73 -20.15 -3.94
N CYS A 23 4.74 -19.66 -3.19
CA CYS A 23 3.99 -20.43 -2.20
C CYS A 23 2.87 -21.29 -2.80
N GLN A 24 2.64 -21.20 -4.11
CA GLN A 24 1.58 -21.94 -4.82
C GLN A 24 0.17 -21.72 -4.22
N GLY A 25 -0.16 -20.46 -3.90
CA GLY A 25 -1.49 -20.06 -3.42
C GLY A 25 -1.57 -18.56 -3.07
N PRO A 26 -2.78 -18.01 -2.90
CA PRO A 26 -3.02 -16.59 -2.57
C PRO A 26 -2.81 -16.32 -1.07
N TYR A 27 -1.58 -16.44 -0.60
CA TYR A 27 -1.29 -16.26 0.83
C TYR A 27 -1.07 -14.81 1.23
N PHE A 28 -0.72 -13.95 0.28
CA PHE A 28 -0.39 -12.55 0.51
C PHE A 28 -1.23 -11.64 -0.37
N SER A 29 -1.75 -10.58 0.21
CA SER A 29 -2.39 -9.47 -0.49
C SER A 29 -1.53 -8.20 -0.43
N GLU A 30 -1.83 -7.23 -1.28
CA GLU A 30 -1.23 -5.90 -1.24
C GLU A 30 -1.39 -5.24 0.14
N ILE A 31 -2.54 -5.46 0.79
CA ILE A 31 -2.84 -4.91 2.12
C ILE A 31 -1.86 -5.50 3.14
N ASP A 32 -1.72 -6.82 3.18
CA ASP A 32 -0.82 -7.50 4.12
C ASP A 32 0.64 -7.04 3.95
N LEU A 33 1.10 -6.92 2.70
CA LEU A 33 2.46 -6.48 2.41
C LEU A 33 2.68 -4.99 2.74
N SER A 34 1.66 -4.16 2.54
CA SER A 34 1.72 -2.74 2.90
C SER A 34 1.79 -2.54 4.41
N GLU A 35 1.04 -3.33 5.19
CA GLU A 35 1.10 -3.29 6.66
C GLU A 35 2.49 -3.69 7.17
N ILE A 36 3.08 -4.75 6.62
CA ILE A 36 4.45 -5.17 6.94
C ILE A 36 5.44 -4.06 6.60
N ALA A 37 5.29 -3.40 5.45
CA ALA A 37 6.18 -2.33 5.04
C ALA A 37 6.10 -1.12 5.97
N GLN A 38 4.90 -0.72 6.39
CA GLN A 38 4.70 0.36 7.36
C GLN A 38 5.31 0.02 8.72
N GLU A 39 5.18 -1.22 9.17
CA GLU A 39 5.80 -1.68 10.41
C GLU A 39 7.32 -1.62 10.34
N LEU A 40 7.92 -2.05 9.22
CA LEU A 40 9.35 -1.96 8.99
C LEU A 40 9.83 -0.50 8.98
N ASP A 41 9.12 0.40 8.28
CA ASP A 41 9.44 1.83 8.29
C ASP A 41 9.36 2.43 9.70
N GLN A 42 8.36 2.03 10.49
CA GLN A 42 8.22 2.47 11.88
C GLN A 42 9.39 1.97 12.75
N ASN A 43 9.79 0.71 12.61
CA ASN A 43 10.92 0.13 13.32
C ASN A 43 12.23 0.82 12.94
N GLU A 44 12.45 1.11 11.66
CA GLU A 44 13.59 1.87 11.17
C GLU A 44 13.61 3.29 11.75
N ARG A 45 12.46 3.98 11.79
CA ARG A 45 12.33 5.30 12.42
C ARG A 45 12.62 5.28 13.92
N ILE A 46 12.13 4.28 14.65
CA ILE A 46 12.39 4.11 16.08
C ILE A 46 13.89 3.92 16.31
N LEU A 47 14.54 3.05 15.53
CA LEU A 47 15.98 2.80 15.64
C LEU A 47 16.80 4.07 15.33
N MET A 48 16.42 4.83 14.30
CA MET A 48 17.06 6.09 13.96
C MET A 48 16.91 7.16 15.07
N LEU A 49 15.78 7.15 15.77
CA LEU A 49 15.52 8.08 16.88
C LEU A 49 16.12 7.64 18.22
N ALA A 50 16.57 6.39 18.34
CA ALA A 50 17.19 5.87 19.55
C ALA A 50 18.51 6.61 19.88
N GLU A 51 19.21 7.13 18.86
CA GLU A 51 20.41 7.97 19.03
C GLU A 51 20.08 9.47 19.23
N GLY A 52 18.80 9.82 19.33
CA GLY A 52 18.31 11.18 19.48
C GLY A 52 17.97 11.87 18.15
N MET A 53 17.56 13.13 18.21
CA MET A 53 17.06 13.88 17.05
C MET A 53 18.20 14.55 16.26
N THR A 54 19.09 13.72 15.69
CA THR A 54 20.24 14.12 14.86
C THR A 54 19.82 14.75 13.53
N ALA A 55 20.79 15.31 12.77
CA ALA A 55 20.50 15.85 11.44
C ALA A 55 20.05 14.75 10.47
N GLU A 56 20.64 13.57 10.60
CA GLU A 56 20.36 12.35 9.86
C GLU A 56 18.96 11.83 10.18
N ALA A 57 18.59 11.77 11.48
CA ALA A 57 17.23 11.37 11.88
C ALA A 57 16.17 12.34 11.34
N ARG A 58 16.43 13.66 11.36
CA ARG A 58 15.52 14.66 10.78
C ARG A 58 15.40 14.55 9.26
N ALA A 59 16.48 14.18 8.58
CA ALA A 59 16.45 13.93 7.13
C ALA A 59 15.67 12.66 6.81
N PHE A 60 15.90 11.58 7.57
CA PHE A 60 15.21 10.30 7.43
C PHE A 60 13.70 10.42 7.67
N LEU A 61 13.28 11.17 8.69
CA LEU A 61 11.86 11.41 8.97
C LEU A 61 11.11 12.19 7.87
N LYS A 62 11.83 12.90 6.99
CA LYS A 62 11.24 13.62 5.85
C LYS A 62 11.16 12.75 4.59
N GLN A 63 11.78 11.57 4.59
CA GLN A 63 11.73 10.67 3.45
C GLN A 63 10.42 9.89 3.46
N ASP A 64 9.89 9.63 2.26
CA ASP A 64 8.81 8.69 2.04
C ASP A 64 9.25 7.25 2.37
N SER A 65 8.31 6.31 2.40
CA SER A 65 8.60 4.90 2.69
C SER A 65 9.72 4.35 1.80
N GLY A 66 10.73 3.74 2.43
CA GLY A 66 11.75 2.98 1.71
C GLY A 66 11.30 1.55 1.35
N ASN A 67 10.23 1.09 2.00
CA ASN A 67 9.75 -0.29 1.90
C ASN A 67 8.62 -0.47 0.87
N VAL A 68 7.91 0.60 0.50
CA VAL A 68 6.93 0.62 -0.59
C VAL A 68 7.21 1.80 -1.52
N SER A 69 7.36 1.52 -2.81
CA SER A 69 7.47 2.56 -3.85
C SER A 69 6.10 3.13 -4.24
N LEU A 70 6.08 4.33 -4.83
CA LEU A 70 4.86 4.98 -5.34
C LEU A 70 4.12 4.15 -6.40
N ASP A 71 4.83 3.27 -7.11
CA ASP A 71 4.26 2.39 -8.11
C ASP A 71 3.69 1.08 -7.52
N GLY A 72 3.86 0.84 -6.20
CA GLY A 72 3.36 -0.35 -5.49
C GLY A 72 4.37 -1.50 -5.39
N ASN A 73 5.62 -1.32 -5.83
CA ASN A 73 6.66 -2.32 -5.61
C ASN A 73 7.15 -2.32 -4.16
N PHE A 74 7.32 -3.52 -3.61
CA PHE A 74 7.81 -3.77 -2.25
C PHE A 74 9.33 -4.02 -2.24
N SER A 75 9.98 -3.63 -1.14
CA SER A 75 11.38 -3.96 -0.89
C SER A 75 11.57 -5.45 -0.58
N ILE A 76 12.81 -5.93 -0.67
CA ILE A 76 13.15 -7.30 -0.27
C ILE A 76 12.86 -7.56 1.22
N GLN A 77 12.99 -6.55 2.07
CA GLN A 77 12.76 -6.69 3.51
C GLN A 77 11.29 -7.03 3.78
N VAL A 78 10.36 -6.41 3.06
CA VAL A 78 8.92 -6.71 3.13
C VAL A 78 8.67 -8.15 2.71
N LEU A 79 9.20 -8.57 1.56
CA LEU A 79 8.99 -9.93 1.05
C LEU A 79 9.59 -10.99 1.99
N SER A 80 10.78 -10.71 2.54
CA SER A 80 11.44 -11.59 3.52
C SER A 80 10.64 -11.68 4.81
N ALA A 81 10.16 -10.55 5.34
CA ALA A 81 9.36 -10.53 6.56
C ALA A 81 8.03 -11.28 6.38
N ALA A 82 7.37 -11.14 5.23
CA ALA A 82 6.13 -11.84 4.92
C ALA A 82 6.31 -13.36 4.90
N LEU A 83 7.32 -13.87 4.19
CA LEU A 83 7.63 -15.29 4.16
C LEU A 83 8.06 -15.84 5.52
N GLN A 84 8.85 -15.06 6.27
CA GLN A 84 9.32 -15.48 7.57
C GLN A 84 8.18 -15.58 8.59
N ARG A 85 7.27 -14.60 8.62
CA ARG A 85 6.12 -14.60 9.54
C ARG A 85 5.14 -15.74 9.26
N GLN A 86 4.86 -15.99 7.97
CA GLN A 86 3.82 -16.94 7.59
C GLN A 86 4.33 -18.39 7.51
N PHE A 87 5.57 -18.60 7.06
CA PHE A 87 6.09 -19.93 6.74
C PHE A 87 7.45 -20.24 7.40
N GLY A 88 8.07 -19.30 8.12
CA GLY A 88 9.41 -19.47 8.66
C GLY A 88 10.45 -19.70 7.56
N VAL A 89 10.28 -19.02 6.42
CA VAL A 89 11.21 -19.07 5.28
C VAL A 89 11.97 -17.76 5.19
N ASP A 90 13.29 -17.85 5.28
CA ASP A 90 14.19 -16.71 5.12
C ASP A 90 14.61 -16.53 3.66
N LEU A 91 14.70 -15.28 3.21
CA LEU A 91 15.26 -14.92 1.89
C LEU A 91 16.70 -14.45 2.07
N GLU A 92 17.66 -15.24 1.59
CA GLU A 92 19.07 -14.91 1.72
C GLU A 92 19.75 -14.64 0.37
N ASP A 93 20.60 -13.63 0.32
CA ASP A 93 21.36 -13.31 -0.89
C ASP A 93 22.35 -14.43 -1.25
N HIS A 94 22.35 -14.83 -2.53
CA HIS A 94 23.25 -15.85 -3.06
C HIS A 94 24.74 -15.48 -3.00
N ARG A 95 25.07 -14.18 -2.90
CA ARG A 95 26.44 -13.68 -2.84
C ARG A 95 27.11 -13.93 -1.50
N ARG A 96 26.33 -14.30 -0.47
CA ARG A 96 26.90 -14.65 0.83
C ARG A 96 27.76 -15.92 0.72
N PRO A 97 28.96 -15.97 1.35
CA PRO A 97 29.85 -17.13 1.25
C PRO A 97 29.19 -18.46 1.61
N GLU A 98 28.35 -18.47 2.65
CA GLU A 98 27.56 -19.63 3.09
C GLU A 98 26.57 -20.15 2.03
N ASN A 99 26.21 -19.31 1.06
CA ASN A 99 25.21 -19.62 0.05
C ASN A 99 25.77 -20.07 -1.30
N MET A 100 27.08 -19.90 -1.53
CA MET A 100 27.72 -20.23 -2.81
C MET A 100 27.54 -21.69 -3.22
N ASN A 101 27.55 -22.63 -2.27
CA ASN A 101 27.39 -24.06 -2.56
C ASN A 101 26.02 -24.40 -3.16
N TYR A 102 24.98 -23.65 -2.78
CA TYR A 102 23.63 -23.85 -3.30
C TYR A 102 23.47 -23.31 -4.73
N MET A 103 24.37 -22.43 -5.19
CA MET A 103 24.43 -22.01 -6.59
C MET A 103 25.10 -23.06 -7.48
N VAL A 104 26.00 -23.87 -6.91
CA VAL A 104 26.60 -25.02 -7.60
C VAL A 104 25.62 -26.19 -7.68
N ARG A 105 24.80 -26.38 -6.63
CA ARG A 105 23.81 -27.46 -6.51
C ARG A 105 22.39 -26.93 -6.23
N PRO A 106 21.82 -26.15 -7.17
CA PRO A 106 20.55 -25.47 -6.95
C PRO A 106 19.35 -26.44 -6.87
N GLU A 107 19.51 -27.67 -7.35
CA GLU A 107 18.49 -28.72 -7.21
C GLU A 107 18.18 -29.08 -5.75
N THR A 108 19.08 -28.77 -4.82
CA THR A 108 18.87 -29.00 -3.37
C THR A 108 17.89 -28.02 -2.75
N GLN A 109 17.60 -26.90 -3.43
CA GLN A 109 16.66 -25.89 -2.97
C GLN A 109 15.24 -26.20 -3.48
N GLU A 110 14.24 -25.61 -2.84
CA GLU A 110 12.86 -25.74 -3.29
C GLU A 110 12.36 -24.50 -4.06
N GLY A 111 13.05 -23.37 -3.97
CA GLY A 111 12.67 -22.14 -4.66
C GLY A 111 13.73 -21.05 -4.57
N PHE A 112 13.63 -20.09 -5.49
CA PHE A 112 14.45 -18.88 -5.56
C PHE A 112 13.56 -17.69 -5.85
N VAL A 113 13.88 -16.54 -5.25
CA VAL A 113 13.27 -15.25 -5.59
C VAL A 113 14.31 -14.42 -6.35
N LEU A 114 13.88 -13.80 -7.44
CA LEU A 114 14.74 -13.12 -8.40
C LEU A 114 14.32 -11.66 -8.52
N ASN A 115 15.31 -10.78 -8.62
CA ASN A 115 15.09 -9.34 -8.80
C ASN A 115 16.02 -8.71 -9.82
N ARG A 116 15.46 -7.86 -10.68
CA ARG A 116 16.20 -6.92 -11.52
C ARG A 116 15.30 -5.76 -11.91
N ASP A 117 15.84 -4.54 -11.91
CA ASP A 117 15.16 -3.32 -12.39
C ASP A 117 13.74 -3.16 -11.79
N SER A 118 13.61 -3.39 -10.47
CA SER A 118 12.33 -3.35 -9.74
C SER A 118 11.28 -4.36 -10.20
N HIS A 119 11.69 -5.48 -10.81
CA HIS A 119 10.82 -6.60 -11.17
C HIS A 119 11.15 -7.84 -10.34
N TRP A 120 10.13 -8.41 -9.70
CA TRP A 120 10.20 -9.62 -8.89
C TRP A 120 9.55 -10.80 -9.62
N TYR A 121 10.23 -11.94 -9.64
CA TYR A 121 9.62 -13.23 -9.96
C TYR A 121 10.34 -14.38 -9.25
N CYS A 122 9.77 -15.58 -9.28
CA CYS A 122 10.36 -16.73 -8.60
C CYS A 122 10.61 -17.91 -9.53
N LEU A 123 11.59 -18.73 -9.16
CA LEU A 123 11.73 -20.11 -9.63
C LEU A 123 11.24 -21.04 -8.53
N ARG A 124 10.38 -21.99 -8.87
CA ARG A 124 9.80 -22.93 -7.89
C ARG A 124 9.95 -24.37 -8.37
N ARG A 125 10.38 -25.25 -7.47
CA ARG A 125 10.41 -26.69 -7.70
C ARG A 125 9.08 -27.31 -7.31
N ILE A 126 8.40 -27.94 -8.27
CA ILE A 126 7.08 -28.56 -8.12
C ILE A 126 7.11 -29.92 -8.81
N ASP A 127 6.75 -30.98 -8.10
CA ASP A 127 6.75 -32.36 -8.61
C ASP A 127 8.06 -32.75 -9.33
N ALA A 128 9.19 -32.41 -8.69
CA ALA A 128 10.55 -32.62 -9.20
C ALA A 128 10.91 -31.87 -10.50
N GLN A 129 10.08 -30.92 -10.94
CA GLN A 129 10.34 -30.05 -12.08
C GLN A 129 10.51 -28.61 -11.63
N TRP A 130 11.33 -27.86 -12.36
CA TRP A 130 11.57 -26.44 -12.09
C TRP A 130 10.75 -25.58 -13.03
N TRP A 131 10.10 -24.57 -12.45
CA TRP A 131 9.21 -23.66 -13.14
C TRP A 131 9.68 -22.23 -12.91
N GLU A 132 9.74 -21.47 -13.99
CA GLU A 132 9.84 -20.02 -13.96
C GLU A 132 8.44 -19.44 -13.83
N CYS A 133 8.12 -18.88 -12.66
CA CYS A 133 6.80 -18.32 -12.38
C CYS A 133 6.86 -16.79 -12.45
N ASN A 134 7.05 -16.27 -13.66
CA ASN A 134 7.02 -14.84 -13.91
C ASN A 134 5.58 -14.36 -14.12
N SER A 135 5.09 -13.50 -13.23
CA SER A 135 3.71 -12.99 -13.23
C SER A 135 3.33 -12.21 -14.50
N THR A 136 4.31 -11.74 -15.28
CA THR A 136 4.08 -11.13 -16.60
C THR A 136 3.71 -12.14 -17.68
N GLN A 137 4.00 -13.42 -17.47
CA GLN A 137 3.71 -14.51 -18.40
C GLN A 137 2.31 -15.08 -18.17
N PRO A 138 1.65 -15.63 -19.21
CA PRO A 138 0.32 -16.22 -19.07
C PRO A 138 0.30 -17.50 -18.21
N ALA A 139 1.42 -18.22 -18.15
CA ALA A 139 1.59 -19.41 -17.33
C ALA A 139 3.07 -19.60 -16.93
N PRO A 140 3.37 -20.41 -15.89
CA PRO A 140 4.73 -20.78 -15.55
C PRO A 140 5.44 -21.48 -16.71
N VAL A 141 6.69 -21.12 -16.97
CA VAL A 141 7.49 -21.72 -18.03
C VAL A 141 8.34 -22.83 -17.44
N LYS A 142 8.26 -24.03 -18.02
CA LYS A 142 9.12 -25.13 -17.61
C LYS A 142 10.57 -24.82 -17.97
N LEU A 143 11.46 -24.89 -17.00
CA LEU A 143 12.90 -24.83 -17.27
C LEU A 143 13.28 -26.14 -18.00
N SER A 144 13.78 -26.00 -19.23
CA SER A 144 14.24 -27.12 -20.09
C SER A 144 15.35 -27.95 -19.44
N ASP A 145 15.78 -29.04 -20.08
CA ASP A 145 16.85 -29.95 -19.61
C ASP A 145 18.23 -29.29 -19.38
N ARG A 146 18.38 -27.99 -19.71
CA ARG A 146 19.56 -27.21 -19.32
C ARG A 146 19.68 -27.23 -17.80
N SER A 147 20.90 -27.47 -17.30
CA SER A 147 21.17 -27.41 -15.87
C SER A 147 20.65 -26.08 -15.28
N LEU A 148 19.83 -26.17 -14.23
CA LEU A 148 19.37 -25.03 -13.44
C LEU A 148 20.54 -24.13 -13.03
N ALA A 149 21.69 -24.72 -12.70
CA ALA A 149 22.89 -23.97 -12.36
C ALA A 149 23.36 -23.07 -13.51
N SER A 150 23.29 -23.53 -14.76
CA SER A 150 23.64 -22.72 -15.93
C SER A 150 22.63 -21.59 -16.16
N HIS A 151 21.35 -21.81 -15.90
CA HIS A 151 20.33 -20.76 -15.98
C HIS A 151 20.55 -19.69 -14.90
N LEU A 152 20.78 -20.10 -13.64
CA LEU A 152 21.09 -19.17 -12.56
C LEU A 152 22.40 -18.39 -12.83
N ALA A 153 23.43 -19.03 -13.37
CA ALA A 153 24.67 -18.36 -13.75
C ALA A 153 24.46 -17.28 -14.83
N GLU A 154 23.56 -17.55 -15.79
CA GLU A 154 23.17 -16.57 -16.80
C GLU A 154 22.41 -15.39 -16.19
N LEU A 155 21.53 -15.64 -15.22
CA LEU A 155 20.85 -14.57 -14.47
C LEU A 155 21.86 -13.68 -13.73
N VAL A 156 22.84 -14.27 -13.04
CA VAL A 156 23.92 -13.52 -12.38
C VAL A 156 24.72 -12.69 -13.38
N ALA A 157 25.08 -13.26 -14.54
CA ALA A 157 25.80 -12.55 -15.60
C ALA A 157 24.99 -11.34 -16.11
N ASN A 158 23.66 -11.49 -16.22
CA ASN A 158 22.70 -10.45 -16.59
C ASN A 158 22.28 -9.54 -15.41
N LYS A 159 23.07 -9.52 -14.32
CA LYS A 159 22.90 -8.63 -13.16
C LYS A 159 21.59 -8.82 -12.39
N TRP A 160 20.99 -10.01 -12.45
CA TRP A 160 19.91 -10.36 -11.54
C TRP A 160 20.46 -10.61 -10.14
N THR A 161 19.70 -10.14 -9.13
CA THR A 161 19.92 -10.54 -7.75
C THR A 161 19.09 -11.78 -7.47
N ILE A 162 19.73 -12.79 -6.90
CA ILE A 162 19.12 -14.09 -6.59
C ILE A 162 19.08 -14.25 -5.07
N PHE A 163 17.89 -14.55 -4.56
CA PHE A 163 17.63 -14.85 -3.16
C PHE A 163 17.22 -16.32 -3.02
N LEU A 164 17.88 -17.02 -2.11
CA LEU A 164 17.58 -18.40 -1.76
C LEU A 164 16.49 -18.43 -0.71
N CYS A 165 15.52 -19.33 -0.88
CA CYS A 165 14.50 -19.60 0.13
C CYS A 165 15.01 -20.64 1.12
N LYS A 166 15.43 -20.20 2.32
CA LYS A 166 15.88 -21.07 3.41
C LYS A 166 14.70 -21.42 4.30
N GLY A 167 14.38 -22.71 4.39
CA GLY A 167 13.23 -23.20 5.15
C GLY A 167 12.41 -24.18 4.31
N LYS A 168 11.18 -24.43 4.74
CA LYS A 168 10.26 -25.31 4.00
C LYS A 168 9.15 -24.47 3.41
N LEU A 169 9.11 -24.41 2.08
CA LEU A 169 8.02 -23.74 1.39
C LEU A 169 6.75 -24.62 1.47
N PRO A 170 5.56 -24.02 1.46
CA PRO A 170 4.31 -24.78 1.50
C PRO A 170 4.24 -25.75 0.31
N LYS A 171 3.65 -26.92 0.57
CA LYS A 171 3.41 -27.90 -0.49
C LYS A 171 2.40 -27.32 -1.48
N PRO A 172 2.58 -27.55 -2.79
CA PRO A 172 1.60 -27.16 -3.80
C PRO A 172 0.22 -27.67 -3.41
N THR A 173 -0.77 -26.78 -3.35
CA THR A 173 -2.15 -27.17 -3.05
C THR A 173 -2.79 -27.83 -4.27
N PRO A 174 -3.79 -28.72 -4.09
CA PRO A 174 -4.56 -29.24 -5.20
C PRO A 174 -5.31 -28.13 -5.94
N LYS A 175 -5.54 -28.33 -7.25
CA LYS A 175 -6.30 -27.39 -8.09
C LYS A 175 -7.62 -26.98 -7.42
N GLY A 176 -7.85 -25.67 -7.31
CA GLY A 176 -9.11 -25.11 -6.80
C GLY A 176 -9.30 -25.24 -5.28
N ALA A 177 -8.28 -25.71 -4.54
CA ALA A 177 -8.36 -25.76 -3.09
C ALA A 177 -8.39 -24.37 -2.46
N MET A 178 -7.72 -23.39 -3.07
CA MET A 178 -7.63 -22.00 -2.61
C MET A 178 -7.52 -21.04 -3.80
N GLY A 179 -7.97 -19.80 -3.60
CA GLY A 179 -7.87 -18.73 -4.60
C GLY A 179 -8.86 -18.80 -5.74
N ASP A 180 -8.78 -17.81 -6.62
CA ASP A 180 -9.62 -17.72 -7.81
C ASP A 180 -9.28 -18.88 -8.77
N PRO A 181 -10.27 -19.67 -9.23
CA PRO A 181 -10.05 -20.73 -10.20
C PRO A 181 -9.29 -20.30 -11.46
N LYS A 182 -9.35 -19.03 -11.85
CA LYS A 182 -8.62 -18.49 -13.02
C LYS A 182 -7.09 -18.52 -12.85
N ASN A 183 -6.60 -18.50 -11.61
CA ASN A 183 -5.16 -18.51 -11.32
C ASN A 183 -4.60 -19.94 -11.33
N TRP A 184 -5.45 -20.97 -11.49
CA TRP A 184 -4.99 -22.34 -11.67
C TRP A 184 -4.86 -22.63 -13.16
N VAL A 185 -3.61 -22.68 -13.63
CA VAL A 185 -3.29 -22.83 -15.05
C VAL A 185 -2.68 -24.20 -15.34
N ASP A 186 -2.94 -24.72 -16.53
CA ASP A 186 -2.18 -25.84 -17.09
C ASP A 186 -1.06 -25.25 -17.96
N PRO A 187 0.22 -25.36 -17.56
CA PRO A 187 1.33 -24.83 -18.35
C PRO A 187 1.43 -25.42 -19.76
N ALA A 188 0.85 -26.61 -20.01
CA ALA A 188 0.82 -27.21 -21.35
C ALA A 188 -0.24 -26.57 -22.27
N ASN A 189 -1.24 -25.91 -21.69
CA ASN A 189 -2.35 -25.24 -22.39
C ASN A 189 -2.58 -23.87 -21.74
N PRO A 190 -1.63 -22.92 -21.90
CA PRO A 190 -1.74 -21.61 -21.29
C PRO A 190 -2.99 -20.88 -21.82
N PRO A 191 -3.69 -20.10 -20.98
CA PRO A 191 -4.84 -19.34 -21.42
C PRO A 191 -4.45 -18.38 -22.55
N GLU A 192 -5.21 -18.40 -23.65
CA GLU A 192 -5.00 -17.50 -24.78
C GLU A 192 -5.39 -16.07 -24.40
N GLY A 193 -4.52 -15.11 -24.75
CA GLY A 193 -4.94 -13.73 -24.96
C GLY A 193 -5.31 -12.93 -23.71
N GLU A 194 -4.30 -12.53 -22.95
CA GLU A 194 -4.16 -11.14 -22.54
C GLU A 194 -2.68 -10.83 -22.65
N ARG A 195 -2.32 -9.77 -23.39
CA ARG A 195 -0.92 -9.38 -23.60
C ARG A 195 -0.19 -9.36 -22.24
N PRO A 196 1.09 -9.77 -22.18
CA PRO A 196 1.92 -9.44 -21.02
C PRO A 196 1.70 -7.96 -20.75
N PHE A 197 1.41 -7.59 -19.50
CA PHE A 197 1.75 -6.25 -19.05
C PHE A 197 3.27 -6.20 -19.13
N GLY A 198 3.77 -5.94 -20.35
CA GLY A 198 5.17 -5.89 -20.64
C GLY A 198 5.74 -4.77 -19.81
N ASN A 199 6.93 -5.01 -19.27
CA ASN A 199 7.79 -3.97 -18.74
C ASN A 199 8.24 -3.08 -19.91
N ALA A 200 7.30 -2.29 -20.44
CA ALA A 200 7.51 -1.21 -21.39
C ALA A 200 6.65 -0.07 -20.87
N ALA A 201 7.34 0.94 -20.33
CA ALA A 201 6.81 2.21 -19.85
C ALA A 201 5.78 2.84 -20.80
N THR A 202 4.54 2.37 -20.71
CA THR A 202 3.38 2.95 -21.36
C THR A 202 2.52 3.54 -20.26
N LYS A 203 2.95 4.73 -19.82
CA LYS A 203 2.16 5.75 -19.10
C LYS A 203 1.06 5.14 -18.23
N LEU A 204 1.45 4.34 -17.24
CA LEU A 204 0.53 3.80 -16.26
C LEU A 204 0.06 4.97 -15.40
N GLU A 205 -1.25 5.22 -15.37
CA GLU A 205 -1.82 5.98 -14.26
C GLU A 205 -1.34 5.31 -12.97
N PRO A 206 -0.83 6.08 -11.99
CA PRO A 206 -0.43 5.51 -10.71
C PRO A 206 -1.59 4.68 -10.15
N PRO A 207 -1.30 3.59 -9.40
CA PRO A 207 -2.35 2.78 -8.80
C PRO A 207 -3.38 3.70 -8.12
N LYS A 208 -4.67 3.51 -8.42
CA LYS A 208 -5.78 4.30 -7.85
C LYS A 208 -5.98 4.08 -6.35
N PHE A 209 -5.05 3.37 -5.72
CA PHE A 209 -5.03 3.05 -4.33
C PHE A 209 -3.74 3.62 -3.73
N HIS A 210 -3.90 4.68 -2.95
CA HIS A 210 -2.88 5.05 -1.97
C HIS A 210 -3.19 4.21 -0.73
N ALA A 211 -2.39 3.18 -0.47
CA ALA A 211 -2.43 2.52 0.83
C ALA A 211 -2.14 3.58 1.90
N PHE A 212 -3.15 3.89 2.72
CA PHE A 212 -3.11 4.67 3.95
C PHE A 212 -1.97 5.71 4.03
N THR A 213 -2.21 6.93 3.52
CA THR A 213 -1.33 8.09 3.75
C THR A 213 -1.53 8.73 5.13
N GLY A 214 -2.20 8.03 6.04
CA GLY A 214 -2.38 8.47 7.41
C GLY A 214 -1.04 8.49 8.12
N HIS A 215 -0.54 9.69 8.43
CA HIS A 215 0.54 9.83 9.39
C HIS A 215 0.02 9.27 10.71
N GLY A 216 0.54 8.11 11.14
CA GLY A 216 0.22 7.54 12.43
C GLY A 216 0.42 8.59 13.52
N GLN A 217 -0.68 9.00 14.16
CA GLN A 217 -0.63 9.77 15.40
C GLN A 217 -0.13 8.83 16.49
N THR A 218 1.19 8.84 16.71
CA THR A 218 1.76 8.19 17.89
C THR A 218 1.37 9.01 19.13
N LEU A 219 1.04 8.35 20.23
CA LEU A 219 0.79 8.97 21.54
C LEU A 219 2.07 9.51 22.21
N GLY A 220 3.13 9.76 21.44
CA GLY A 220 4.37 10.38 21.88
C GLY A 220 4.39 11.84 21.43
N GLY A 221 4.28 12.77 22.38
CA GLY A 221 4.22 14.20 22.13
C GLY A 221 5.31 14.69 21.17
N GLY A 222 4.90 15.07 19.97
CA GLY A 222 5.74 15.76 19.00
C GLY A 222 6.10 17.15 19.50
N GLY A 223 7.39 17.45 19.55
CA GLY A 223 7.94 18.73 19.96
C GLY A 223 7.44 19.88 19.10
N ALA A 224 6.40 20.56 19.57
CA ALA A 224 6.23 21.98 19.31
C ALA A 224 7.37 22.72 20.02
N ALA A 225 7.93 23.73 19.37
CA ALA A 225 8.93 24.61 19.98
C ALA A 225 8.44 25.04 21.37
N ARG A 226 9.22 24.73 22.42
CA ARG A 226 8.97 25.21 23.78
C ARG A 226 8.77 26.72 23.70
N PRO A 227 7.60 27.25 24.08
CA PRO A 227 7.47 28.69 24.30
C PRO A 227 8.48 29.07 25.37
N ALA A 228 9.15 30.21 25.23
CA ALA A 228 10.13 30.72 26.19
C ALA A 228 9.56 31.03 27.60
N ALA A 229 8.34 30.59 27.91
CA ALA A 229 7.58 30.92 29.11
C ALA A 229 7.49 29.77 30.15
N VAL A 230 8.24 28.67 29.96
CA VAL A 230 8.19 27.48 30.86
C VAL A 230 9.44 27.29 31.73
N GLU A 231 10.42 28.20 31.68
CA GLU A 231 11.51 28.19 32.67
C GLU A 231 11.02 28.76 34.01
N GLY A 232 10.92 27.89 35.03
CA GLY A 232 10.66 28.29 36.42
C GLY A 232 9.35 27.82 37.03
N LEU A 233 8.50 27.09 36.31
CA LEU A 233 7.23 26.57 36.83
C LEU A 233 7.40 25.18 37.45
N THR A 234 6.72 24.94 38.57
CA THR A 234 6.69 23.64 39.25
C THR A 234 5.95 22.58 38.41
N GLU A 235 6.21 21.30 38.66
CA GLU A 235 5.59 20.19 37.89
C GLU A 235 4.06 20.22 37.93
N GLU A 236 3.46 20.67 39.05
CA GLU A 236 2.01 20.80 39.20
C GLU A 236 1.42 21.93 38.33
N GLU A 237 2.13 23.06 38.21
CA GLU A 237 1.73 24.18 37.35
C GLU A 237 1.86 23.84 35.87
N GLN A 238 2.88 23.05 35.51
CA GLN A 238 3.05 22.53 34.15
C GLN A 238 1.92 21.55 33.79
N LEU A 239 1.54 20.66 34.72
CA LEU A 239 0.42 19.72 34.52
C LEU A 239 -0.92 20.45 34.40
N ALA A 240 -1.17 21.46 35.25
CA ALA A 240 -2.38 22.27 35.19
C ALA A 240 -2.49 23.05 33.87
N MET A 241 -1.38 23.61 33.37
CA MET A 241 -1.36 24.32 32.10
C MET A 241 -1.53 23.38 30.89
N ALA A 242 -0.96 22.16 30.95
CA ALA A 242 -1.15 21.15 29.92
C ALA A 242 -2.60 20.63 29.84
N LEU A 243 -3.27 20.49 30.99
CA LEU A 243 -4.68 20.13 31.06
C LEU A 243 -5.58 21.26 30.53
N ALA A 244 -5.27 22.52 30.87
CA ALA A 244 -5.99 23.68 30.34
C ALA A 244 -5.86 23.76 28.81
N LEU A 245 -4.65 23.66 28.25
CA LEU A 245 -4.44 23.64 26.79
C LEU A 245 -5.14 22.44 26.12
N SER A 246 -5.12 21.26 26.74
CA SER A 246 -5.79 20.07 26.20
C SER A 246 -7.30 20.26 26.14
N SER A 247 -7.90 20.89 27.15
CA SER A 247 -9.33 21.21 27.16
C SER A 247 -9.72 22.31 26.16
N GLU A 248 -8.87 23.31 25.93
CA GLU A 248 -9.07 24.32 24.88
C GLU A 248 -8.91 23.74 23.46
N LEU A 249 -7.96 22.84 23.25
CA LEU A 249 -7.77 22.13 21.99
C LEU A 249 -8.94 21.17 21.70
N ALA A 250 -9.43 20.47 22.73
CA ALA A 250 -10.64 19.65 22.63
C ALA A 250 -11.89 20.50 22.34
N ALA A 251 -11.95 21.74 22.84
CA ALA A 251 -13.03 22.68 22.54
C ALA A 251 -12.94 23.23 21.10
N LYS A 252 -11.74 23.45 20.55
CA LYS A 252 -11.55 23.85 19.14
C LYS A 252 -11.93 22.76 18.13
N GLN A 253 -11.92 21.49 18.53
CA GLN A 253 -12.34 20.35 17.69
C GLN A 253 -13.83 19.98 17.79
N ARG A 254 -14.61 20.68 18.64
CA ARG A 254 -16.06 20.50 18.72
C ARG A 254 -16.76 21.82 18.45
N THR A 255 -16.97 22.14 17.17
CA THR A 255 -17.98 23.14 16.81
C THR A 255 -19.35 22.46 16.69
N PRO A 256 -20.43 23.04 17.26
CA PRO A 256 -21.79 22.50 17.15
C PRO A 256 -22.21 22.37 15.67
N SER A 257 -22.72 21.19 15.29
CA SER A 257 -23.17 20.90 13.92
C SER A 257 -24.61 21.33 13.71
N GLU A 258 -24.84 22.39 12.93
CA GLU A 258 -26.17 22.77 12.45
C GLU A 258 -26.46 22.15 11.06
N PRO A 259 -27.68 21.63 10.82
CA PRO A 259 -28.11 21.17 9.51
C PRO A 259 -28.28 22.33 8.51
N LEU A 260 -28.12 22.07 7.20
CA LEU A 260 -28.38 23.07 6.15
C LEU A 260 -29.86 23.48 6.20
N THR A 261 -30.12 24.76 6.46
CA THR A 261 -31.47 25.33 6.42
C THR A 261 -31.83 25.71 4.99
N LEU A 262 -32.78 24.99 4.40
CA LEU A 262 -33.23 25.25 3.04
C LEU A 262 -34.20 26.43 3.03
N VAL A 263 -33.92 27.43 2.18
CA VAL A 263 -34.84 28.54 1.91
C VAL A 263 -35.55 28.26 0.59
N GLU A 264 -36.84 27.94 0.62
CA GLU A 264 -37.60 27.51 -0.57
C GLU A 264 -37.74 28.59 -1.66
N SER A 265 -37.56 29.87 -1.30
CA SER A 265 -37.61 31.01 -2.24
C SER A 265 -36.31 31.27 -3.00
N GLU A 266 -35.22 30.56 -2.67
CA GLU A 266 -33.90 30.73 -3.28
C GLU A 266 -33.52 29.57 -4.19
N PRO A 267 -32.66 29.77 -5.20
CA PRO A 267 -32.28 28.69 -6.11
C PRO A 267 -31.55 27.57 -5.37
N THR A 268 -32.01 26.33 -5.57
CA THR A 268 -31.48 25.12 -4.93
C THR A 268 -30.74 24.24 -5.93
N THR A 269 -29.67 23.59 -5.45
CA THR A 269 -28.91 22.56 -6.15
C THR A 269 -29.02 21.21 -5.41
N ALA A 270 -28.91 20.13 -6.16
CA ALA A 270 -28.82 18.76 -5.63
C ALA A 270 -27.43 18.20 -5.92
N LEU A 271 -26.67 17.96 -4.86
CA LEU A 271 -25.31 17.41 -4.88
C LEU A 271 -25.36 15.90 -4.65
N GLN A 272 -24.68 15.12 -5.49
CA GLN A 272 -24.57 13.68 -5.28
C GLN A 272 -23.27 13.36 -4.53
N VAL A 273 -23.35 12.92 -3.28
CA VAL A 273 -22.20 12.52 -2.47
C VAL A 273 -22.07 11.00 -2.52
N ARG A 274 -20.99 10.51 -3.13
CA ARG A 274 -20.63 9.09 -3.10
C ARG A 274 -19.87 8.81 -1.81
N MET A 275 -20.44 7.96 -0.96
CA MET A 275 -19.88 7.51 0.31
C MET A 275 -18.89 6.35 0.10
N THR A 276 -18.10 6.01 1.12
CA THR A 276 -17.10 4.92 1.11
C THR A 276 -17.69 3.53 1.03
N ASP A 277 -18.91 3.34 1.52
CA ASP A 277 -19.69 2.10 1.42
C ASP A 277 -20.28 1.88 0.00
N GLY A 278 -19.95 2.75 -0.96
CA GLY A 278 -20.47 2.72 -2.32
C GLY A 278 -21.88 3.31 -2.47
N SER A 279 -22.53 3.70 -1.37
CA SER A 279 -23.82 4.35 -1.39
C SER A 279 -23.72 5.78 -1.93
N ARG A 280 -24.83 6.27 -2.50
CA ARG A 280 -24.95 7.65 -2.99
C ARG A 280 -25.97 8.38 -2.14
N LYS A 281 -25.55 9.42 -1.45
CA LYS A 281 -26.43 10.32 -0.70
C LYS A 281 -26.65 11.60 -1.51
N VAL A 282 -27.89 12.02 -1.64
CA VAL A 282 -28.23 13.28 -2.32
C VAL A 282 -28.40 14.37 -1.26
N VAL A 283 -27.58 15.41 -1.33
CA VAL A 283 -27.65 16.58 -0.45
C VAL A 283 -28.28 17.73 -1.22
N LYS A 284 -29.41 18.25 -0.74
CA LYS A 284 -30.02 19.47 -1.29
C LYS A 284 -29.47 20.68 -0.53
N ALA A 285 -29.11 21.74 -1.26
CA ALA A 285 -28.59 22.99 -0.70
C ALA A 285 -29.00 24.18 -1.58
N ASN A 286 -29.22 25.36 -1.00
CA ASN A 286 -29.31 26.62 -1.77
C ASN A 286 -27.95 26.99 -2.39
N HIS A 287 -27.94 27.70 -3.51
CA HIS A 287 -26.72 28.15 -4.20
C HIS A 287 -25.85 29.08 -3.35
N THR A 288 -26.47 29.76 -2.38
CA THR A 288 -25.88 30.70 -1.42
C THR A 288 -25.13 30.02 -0.27
N HIS A 289 -25.31 28.71 -0.08
CA HIS A 289 -24.55 27.96 0.94
C HIS A 289 -23.06 27.93 0.59
N THR A 290 -22.20 27.87 1.61
CA THR A 290 -20.76 27.77 1.43
C THR A 290 -20.26 26.33 1.37
N VAL A 291 -19.07 26.13 0.81
CA VAL A 291 -18.40 24.82 0.80
C VAL A 291 -18.16 24.31 2.23
N LEU A 292 -17.87 25.21 3.19
CA LEU A 292 -17.74 24.85 4.60
C LEU A 292 -19.05 24.33 5.21
N GLN A 293 -20.18 24.97 4.91
CA GLN A 293 -21.50 24.51 5.37
C GLN A 293 -21.85 23.14 4.79
N LEU A 294 -21.53 22.90 3.52
CA LEU A 294 -21.68 21.60 2.89
C LEU A 294 -20.81 20.52 3.55
N LYS A 295 -19.52 20.81 3.79
CA LYS A 295 -18.59 19.91 4.53
C LYS A 295 -19.18 19.58 5.90
N LYS A 296 -19.61 20.57 6.68
CA LYS A 296 -20.23 20.36 8.01
C LYS A 296 -21.47 19.47 7.94
N HIS A 297 -22.34 19.67 6.95
CA HIS A 297 -23.52 18.81 6.78
C HIS A 297 -23.15 17.37 6.46
N ILE A 298 -22.18 17.15 5.57
CA ILE A 298 -21.72 15.80 5.22
C ILE A 298 -21.05 15.10 6.41
N ALA A 299 -20.39 15.86 7.29
CA ALA A 299 -19.86 15.32 8.55
C ALA A 299 -20.97 14.74 9.45
N THR A 300 -22.18 15.30 9.42
CA THR A 300 -23.33 14.72 10.16
C THR A 300 -23.82 13.40 9.56
N LEU A 301 -23.59 13.17 8.27
CA LEU A 301 -23.96 11.94 7.56
C LEU A 301 -22.96 10.79 7.79
N ALA A 302 -21.76 11.09 8.32
CA ALA A 302 -20.68 10.16 8.64
C ALA A 302 -19.96 10.60 9.94
N PRO A 303 -20.62 10.49 11.11
CA PRO A 303 -20.05 10.95 12.37
C PRO A 303 -18.80 10.16 12.76
N GLY A 304 -17.77 10.87 13.24
CA GLY A 304 -16.53 10.25 13.74
C GLY A 304 -15.51 9.88 12.66
N VAL A 305 -15.77 10.20 11.39
CA VAL A 305 -14.84 9.94 10.28
C VAL A 305 -14.27 11.28 9.81
N ALA A 306 -12.94 11.44 9.85
CA ALA A 306 -12.28 12.56 9.18
C ALA A 306 -12.37 12.35 7.67
N PHE A 307 -12.63 13.40 6.89
CA PHE A 307 -12.78 13.27 5.44
C PHE A 307 -12.40 14.53 4.67
N SER A 308 -12.13 14.34 3.39
CA SER A 308 -12.05 15.35 2.34
C SER A 308 -13.11 15.07 1.28
N LEU A 309 -13.57 16.13 0.60
CA LEU A 309 -14.49 16.01 -0.52
C LEU A 309 -13.75 16.28 -1.82
N LYS A 310 -14.01 15.50 -2.86
CA LYS A 310 -13.49 15.74 -4.21
C LYS A 310 -14.64 16.02 -5.17
N GLY A 311 -14.51 17.01 -6.05
CA GLY A 311 -15.54 17.40 -7.02
C GLY A 311 -14.98 17.80 -8.39
N GLY A 312 -15.84 17.86 -9.39
CA GLY A 312 -15.49 18.22 -10.78
C GLY A 312 -14.87 17.08 -11.60
N PHE A 313 -14.67 17.34 -12.90
CA PHE A 313 -14.00 16.40 -13.82
C PHE A 313 -12.75 17.05 -14.42
N PRO A 314 -11.53 16.53 -14.16
CA PRO A 314 -11.20 15.42 -13.26
C PRO A 314 -11.41 15.77 -11.77
N PRO A 315 -11.66 14.78 -10.87
CA PRO A 315 -12.00 15.03 -9.46
C PRO A 315 -10.86 15.71 -8.71
N LYS A 316 -11.09 16.95 -8.28
CA LYS A 316 -10.11 17.74 -7.50
C LYS A 316 -10.55 17.84 -6.04
N PRO A 317 -9.61 17.79 -5.08
CA PRO A 317 -9.92 18.07 -3.68
C PRO A 317 -10.54 19.46 -3.52
N LEU A 318 -11.63 19.52 -2.75
CA LEU A 318 -12.20 20.76 -2.23
C LEU A 318 -11.32 21.25 -1.08
N ALA A 319 -10.22 21.92 -1.45
CA ALA A 319 -9.26 22.47 -0.53
C ALA A 319 -9.87 23.58 0.35
N ASP A 320 -9.19 23.89 1.46
CA ASP A 320 -9.70 24.77 2.52
C ASP A 320 -9.80 26.24 2.07
N ASP A 321 -9.11 26.62 0.99
CA ASP A 321 -9.24 27.93 0.35
C ASP A 321 -10.61 28.16 -0.29
N LEU A 322 -11.36 27.09 -0.58
CA LEU A 322 -12.71 27.15 -1.15
C LEU A 322 -13.81 27.25 -0.08
N ASP A 323 -13.48 27.10 1.21
CA ASP A 323 -14.45 26.99 2.31
C ASP A 323 -15.37 28.20 2.45
N ALA A 324 -14.85 29.39 2.13
CA ALA A 324 -15.57 30.66 2.18
C ALA A 324 -16.40 30.94 0.93
N LEU A 325 -16.21 30.20 -0.17
CA LEU A 325 -16.95 30.41 -1.42
C LEU A 325 -18.33 29.78 -1.35
N THR A 326 -19.28 30.40 -2.06
CA THR A 326 -20.61 29.81 -2.26
C THR A 326 -20.53 28.60 -3.18
N LEU A 327 -21.51 27.70 -3.11
CA LEU A 327 -21.58 26.54 -4.01
C LEU A 327 -21.63 26.96 -5.50
N ALA A 328 -22.22 28.12 -5.78
CA ALA A 328 -22.22 28.70 -7.13
C ALA A 328 -20.81 29.15 -7.55
N ASP A 329 -20.11 29.90 -6.71
CA ASP A 329 -18.78 30.44 -7.02
C ASP A 329 -17.71 29.33 -7.08
N ALA A 330 -17.86 28.31 -6.24
CA ALA A 330 -17.03 27.12 -6.24
C ALA A 330 -17.32 26.17 -7.43
N LYS A 331 -18.29 26.50 -8.29
CA LYS A 331 -18.73 25.69 -9.45
C LYS A 331 -19.16 24.28 -9.07
N LEU A 332 -19.90 24.15 -7.97
CA LEU A 332 -20.39 22.86 -7.44
C LEU A 332 -21.88 22.64 -7.68
N LEU A 333 -22.54 23.44 -8.50
CA LEU A 333 -23.97 23.27 -8.78
C LEU A 333 -24.21 21.99 -9.59
N GLY A 334 -25.06 21.09 -9.08
CA GLY A 334 -25.40 19.81 -9.70
C GLY A 334 -24.27 18.78 -9.73
N GLU A 335 -23.16 19.04 -9.03
CA GLU A 335 -21.96 18.23 -9.13
C GLU A 335 -22.05 16.91 -8.34
N SER A 336 -21.21 15.95 -8.77
CA SER A 336 -20.99 14.69 -8.07
C SER A 336 -19.72 14.79 -7.23
N LEU A 337 -19.89 14.70 -5.91
CA LEU A 337 -18.82 14.74 -4.93
C LEU A 337 -18.47 13.33 -4.47
N VAL A 338 -17.18 13.11 -4.22
CA VAL A 338 -16.67 11.87 -3.65
C VAL A 338 -16.23 12.15 -2.22
N PHE A 339 -16.81 11.43 -1.27
CA PHE A 339 -16.35 11.39 0.11
C PHE A 339 -15.08 10.54 0.19
N CYS A 340 -13.97 11.16 0.57
CA CYS A 340 -12.69 10.49 0.76
C CYS A 340 -12.31 10.58 2.25
N PRO A 341 -12.36 9.48 3.02
CA PRO A 341 -11.92 9.50 4.41
C PRO A 341 -10.44 9.89 4.46
N SER A 342 -10.09 10.71 5.45
CA SER A 342 -8.75 11.27 5.67
C SER A 342 -7.95 10.43 6.64
#